data_AF-A0A4Y9XW85-F1
#
_entry.id   AF-A0A4Y9XW85-F1
#
_cell.length_a   1.000
_cell.length_b   1.000
_cell.length_c   1.000
_cell.angle_alpha   90.00
_cell.angle_beta   90.00
_cell.angle_gamma   90.00
#
_symmetry.space_group_name_H-M   'P 1'
#
loop_
_entity.id
_entity.type
_entity.pdbx_description
1 polymer ?
#
loop_
_entity_poly.entity_id
_entity_poly.type
_entity_poly.pdbx_seq_one_letter_code
_entity_poly.pdbx_strand_id
1 'polypeptide(L)'
;MSISPRQSNQEQVPPARNARQRHAFSNPEEPANPDPRERRQSRNCQKAAWPVHKHICKLNQETVTTLEARPAAYLERLEALRDFTRKHRATISEAAFFSVRHNYLPPSTSDPVAASKEREDVLVIELRTRPNAHRARPEKRFYVMGAQLETFSSFFPEEKLDEMHLRLRNCREEATAHRGPSGAVIVVFSLNDPDIELMNVMPVAFLLDQSDVEELGRPWKEFLIHMLNRGIVE
;
A
#
# COMPACT_ATOMS: atom_id res chain seq x y z
N MET A 1 -23.49 63.15 -21.00
CA MET A 1 -22.19 62.51 -20.73
C MET A 1 -22.47 61.22 -19.97
N SER A 2 -22.49 60.08 -20.66
CA SER A 2 -22.80 58.78 -20.07
C SER A 2 -21.52 57.96 -19.92
N ILE A 3 -21.23 57.55 -18.68
CA ILE A 3 -20.05 56.78 -18.31
C ILE A 3 -20.38 55.29 -18.52
N SER A 4 -19.67 54.63 -19.43
CA SER A 4 -19.74 53.17 -19.60
C SER A 4 -18.95 52.44 -18.52
N PRO A 5 -19.48 51.36 -17.91
CA PRO A 5 -18.75 50.58 -16.92
C PRO A 5 -17.72 49.66 -17.58
N ARG A 6 -16.50 49.65 -17.02
CA ARG A 6 -15.41 48.71 -17.35
C ARG A 6 -15.82 47.29 -17.01
N GLN A 7 -15.82 46.40 -17.99
CA GLN A 7 -15.87 44.95 -17.77
C GLN A 7 -14.48 44.47 -17.31
N SER A 8 -14.43 43.79 -16.16
CA SER A 8 -13.26 43.10 -15.66
C SER A 8 -13.11 41.76 -16.38
N ASN A 9 -12.02 41.59 -17.14
CA ASN A 9 -11.61 40.31 -17.68
C ASN A 9 -11.24 39.37 -16.52
N GLN A 10 -12.11 38.40 -16.22
CA GLN A 10 -11.74 37.23 -15.43
C GLN A 10 -11.00 36.26 -16.36
N GLU A 11 -9.71 36.10 -16.08
CA GLU A 11 -8.85 35.11 -16.70
C GLU A 11 -9.35 33.71 -16.32
N GLN A 12 -9.87 32.96 -17.31
CA GLN A 12 -10.34 31.61 -17.08
C GLN A 12 -9.12 30.68 -16.92
N VAL A 13 -8.92 30.20 -15.69
CA VAL A 13 -7.95 29.14 -15.40
C VAL A 13 -8.42 27.85 -16.10
N PRO A 14 -7.60 27.26 -16.99
CA PRO A 14 -8.00 26.03 -17.68
C PRO A 14 -8.14 24.87 -16.67
N PRO A 15 -9.11 23.97 -16.88
CA PRO A 15 -9.34 22.86 -15.97
C PRO A 15 -8.15 21.88 -15.99
N ALA A 16 -7.78 21.39 -14.81
CA ALA A 16 -6.75 20.37 -14.65
C ALA A 16 -7.07 19.13 -15.50
N ARG A 17 -6.06 18.61 -16.19
CA ARG A 17 -6.14 17.55 -17.22
C ARG A 17 -6.75 16.22 -16.74
N ASN A 18 -6.94 16.05 -15.43
CA ASN A 18 -7.43 14.82 -14.79
C ASN A 18 -8.81 14.95 -14.10
N ALA A 19 -9.57 16.02 -14.34
CA ALA A 19 -10.88 16.24 -13.70
C ALA A 19 -11.96 15.15 -13.98
N ARG A 20 -11.69 14.18 -14.87
CA ARG A 20 -12.59 13.05 -15.18
C ARG A 20 -12.29 11.76 -14.41
N GLN A 21 -11.15 11.66 -13.73
CA GLN A 21 -10.94 10.55 -12.81
C GLN A 21 -11.69 10.87 -11.52
N ARG A 22 -12.82 10.19 -11.30
CA ARG A 22 -13.50 10.22 -9.99
C ARG A 22 -12.45 9.89 -8.92
N HIS A 23 -12.35 10.72 -7.89
CA HIS A 23 -11.43 10.47 -6.79
C HIS A 23 -11.74 9.10 -6.18
N ALA A 24 -10.71 8.37 -5.72
CA ALA A 24 -10.88 7.07 -5.06
C ALA A 24 -11.81 7.10 -3.83
N PHE A 25 -12.15 8.29 -3.33
CA PHE A 25 -13.07 8.53 -2.22
C PHE A 25 -14.47 9.00 -2.63
N SER A 26 -14.76 9.08 -3.94
CA SER A 26 -16.10 9.36 -4.44
C SER A 26 -16.94 8.09 -4.36
N ASN A 27 -18.05 8.12 -3.60
CA ASN A 27 -18.95 6.97 -3.50
C ASN A 27 -19.55 6.66 -4.89
N PRO A 28 -19.32 5.47 -5.48
CA PRO A 28 -19.83 5.14 -6.81
C PRO A 28 -21.36 5.14 -6.89
N GLU A 29 -22.05 5.03 -5.76
CA GLU A 29 -23.51 5.01 -5.66
C GLU A 29 -24.16 6.39 -5.54
N GLU A 30 -23.40 7.49 -5.61
CA GLU A 30 -23.97 8.83 -5.50
C GLU A 30 -24.95 9.08 -6.67
N PRO A 31 -26.26 9.27 -6.40
CA PRO A 31 -27.25 9.44 -7.45
C PRO A 31 -26.95 10.68 -8.28
N ALA A 32 -27.29 10.69 -9.57
CA ALA A 32 -26.99 11.81 -10.47
C ALA A 32 -27.61 13.15 -10.02
N ASN A 33 -28.55 13.12 -9.07
CA ASN A 33 -29.18 14.30 -8.49
C ASN A 33 -29.45 14.09 -6.98
N PRO A 34 -28.43 14.19 -6.11
CA PRO A 34 -28.60 13.91 -4.69
C PRO A 34 -29.43 15.00 -4.02
N ASP A 35 -30.18 14.62 -2.97
CA ASP A 35 -30.98 15.55 -2.16
C ASP A 35 -30.08 16.71 -1.67
N PRO A 36 -30.52 17.98 -1.72
CA PRO A 36 -29.79 19.10 -1.15
C PRO A 36 -29.29 18.91 0.29
N ARG A 37 -29.98 18.09 1.11
CA ARG A 37 -29.57 17.71 2.48
C ARG A 37 -28.40 16.73 2.46
N GLU A 38 -28.42 15.73 1.59
CA GLU A 38 -27.31 14.80 1.37
C GLU A 38 -26.08 15.54 0.82
N ARG A 39 -26.26 16.53 -0.07
CA ARG A 39 -25.17 17.42 -0.55
C ARG A 39 -24.55 18.27 0.55
N ARG A 40 -25.32 18.67 1.57
CA ARG A 40 -24.80 19.43 2.71
C ARG A 40 -24.03 18.53 3.68
N GLN A 41 -24.51 17.30 3.91
CA GLN A 41 -23.77 16.29 4.66
C GLN A 41 -22.46 15.92 3.95
N SER A 42 -22.47 15.70 2.62
CA SER A 42 -21.24 15.39 1.87
C SER A 42 -20.22 16.53 1.92
N ARG A 43 -20.64 17.80 1.85
CA ARG A 43 -19.74 18.95 2.04
C ARG A 43 -19.15 19.05 3.44
N ASN A 44 -19.95 18.79 4.48
CA ASN A 44 -19.46 18.82 5.86
C ASN A 44 -18.49 17.65 6.13
N CYS A 45 -18.79 16.46 5.62
CA CYS A 45 -17.90 15.30 5.68
C CYS A 45 -16.60 15.56 4.93
N GLN A 46 -16.64 16.15 3.73
CA GLN A 46 -15.44 16.55 2.98
C GLN A 46 -14.61 17.57 3.75
N LYS A 47 -15.23 18.60 4.35
CA LYS A 47 -14.51 19.59 5.17
C LYS A 47 -13.86 18.95 6.40
N ALA A 48 -14.54 18.00 7.06
CA ALA A 48 -14.00 17.28 8.20
C ALA A 48 -12.82 16.37 7.81
N ALA A 49 -12.90 15.70 6.66
CA ALA A 49 -11.82 14.85 6.13
C ALA A 49 -10.69 15.64 5.46
N TRP A 50 -10.91 16.92 5.15
CA TRP A 50 -9.98 17.75 4.37
C TRP A 50 -8.57 17.86 4.95
N PRO A 51 -8.36 18.02 6.28
CA PRO A 51 -7.01 18.08 6.84
C PRO A 51 -6.20 16.80 6.56
N VAL A 52 -6.80 15.64 6.77
CA VAL A 52 -6.18 14.32 6.52
C VAL A 52 -5.95 14.14 5.02
N HIS A 53 -6.96 14.42 4.20
CA HIS A 53 -6.85 14.32 2.74
C HIS A 53 -5.75 15.23 2.20
N LYS A 54 -5.65 16.48 2.66
CA LYS A 54 -4.63 17.44 2.22
C LYS A 54 -3.22 16.92 2.51
N HIS A 55 -3.02 16.32 3.68
CA HIS A 55 -1.74 15.71 4.04
C HIS A 55 -1.40 14.52 3.11
N ILE A 56 -2.34 13.58 2.91
CA ILE A 56 -2.16 12.43 2.00
C ILE A 56 -1.93 12.90 0.56
N CYS A 57 -2.67 13.90 0.10
CA CYS A 57 -2.55 14.46 -1.25
C CYS A 57 -1.17 15.07 -1.47
N LYS A 58 -0.64 15.80 -0.48
CA LYS A 58 0.71 16.35 -0.52
C LYS A 58 1.77 15.24 -0.63
N LEU A 59 1.70 14.20 0.22
CA LEU A 59 2.62 13.06 0.17
C LEU A 59 2.57 12.32 -1.18
N ASN A 60 1.36 12.16 -1.74
CA ASN A 60 1.18 11.54 -3.05
C ASN A 60 1.76 12.41 -4.18
N GLN A 61 1.59 13.73 -4.12
CA GLN A 61 2.19 14.64 -5.10
C GLN A 61 3.71 14.57 -5.06
N GLU A 62 4.31 14.62 -3.87
CA GLU A 62 5.77 14.47 -3.68
C GLU A 62 6.28 13.14 -4.23
N THR A 63 5.53 12.05 -3.99
CA THR A 63 5.84 10.72 -4.53
C THR A 63 5.78 10.70 -6.05
N VAL A 64 4.73 11.28 -6.65
CA VAL A 64 4.58 11.34 -8.12
C VAL A 64 5.70 12.16 -8.75
N THR A 65 6.00 13.35 -8.22
CA THR A 65 7.12 14.18 -8.72
C THR A 65 8.46 13.45 -8.63
N THR A 66 8.70 12.74 -7.53
CA THR A 66 9.91 11.93 -7.37
C THR A 66 9.99 10.79 -8.38
N LEU A 67 8.86 10.14 -8.70
CA LEU A 67 8.79 9.08 -9.70
C LEU A 67 8.97 9.60 -11.13
N GLU A 68 8.39 10.76 -11.46
CA GLU A 68 8.50 11.39 -12.78
C GLU A 68 9.94 11.83 -13.11
N ALA A 69 10.73 12.14 -12.08
CA ALA A 69 12.15 12.45 -12.23
C ALA A 69 13.03 11.21 -12.52
N ARG A 70 12.49 9.99 -12.41
CA ARG A 70 13.26 8.75 -12.62
C ARG A 70 13.33 8.35 -14.10
N PRO A 71 14.41 7.66 -14.52
CA PRO A 71 14.53 7.15 -15.89
C PRO A 71 13.38 6.20 -16.27
N ALA A 72 12.98 6.16 -17.54
CA ALA A 72 11.91 5.27 -18.02
C ALA A 72 12.15 3.79 -17.68
N ALA A 73 13.40 3.34 -17.71
CA ALA A 73 13.78 1.97 -17.33
C ALA A 73 13.48 1.65 -15.84
N TYR A 74 13.57 2.66 -14.96
CA TYR A 74 13.19 2.51 -13.55
C TYR A 74 11.67 2.30 -13.42
N LEU A 75 10.88 3.10 -14.16
CA LEU A 75 9.42 2.99 -14.15
C LEU A 75 8.94 1.65 -14.71
N GLU A 76 9.57 1.14 -15.78
CA GLU A 76 9.26 -0.18 -16.33
C GLU A 76 9.52 -1.31 -15.31
N ARG A 77 10.64 -1.23 -14.58
CA ARG A 77 10.96 -2.21 -13.52
C ARG A 77 10.00 -2.11 -12.35
N LEU A 78 9.65 -0.91 -11.92
CA LEU A 78 8.66 -0.69 -10.86
C LEU A 78 7.30 -1.29 -11.23
N GLU A 79 6.87 -1.12 -12.48
CA GLU A 79 5.60 -1.70 -12.94
C GLU A 79 5.67 -3.23 -12.99
N ALA A 80 6.76 -3.80 -13.50
CA ALA A 80 6.96 -5.24 -13.45
C ALA A 80 6.96 -5.79 -12.01
N LEU A 81 7.54 -5.05 -11.05
CA LEU A 81 7.55 -5.43 -9.64
C LEU A 81 6.14 -5.40 -9.02
N ARG A 82 5.32 -4.43 -9.43
CA ARG A 82 3.90 -4.37 -9.06
C ARG A 82 3.11 -5.52 -9.65
N ASP A 83 3.38 -5.90 -10.90
CA ASP A 83 2.74 -7.06 -11.53
C ASP A 83 3.13 -8.38 -10.85
N PHE A 84 4.41 -8.55 -10.51
CA PHE A 84 4.89 -9.65 -9.68
C PHE A 84 4.12 -9.68 -8.34
N THR A 85 4.06 -8.55 -7.64
CA THR A 85 3.35 -8.43 -6.36
C THR A 85 1.86 -8.80 -6.51
N ARG A 86 1.19 -8.33 -7.56
CA ARG A 86 -0.23 -8.61 -7.82
C ARG A 86 -0.46 -10.09 -8.11
N LYS A 87 0.40 -10.71 -8.92
CA LYS A 87 0.32 -12.14 -9.27
C LYS A 87 0.43 -13.04 -8.05
N HIS A 88 1.28 -12.65 -7.10
CA HIS A 88 1.62 -13.46 -5.94
C HIS A 88 0.89 -13.06 -4.65
N ARG A 89 -0.03 -12.09 -4.72
CA ARG A 89 -0.66 -11.45 -3.55
C ARG A 89 -1.22 -12.43 -2.53
N ALA A 90 -1.89 -13.49 -2.98
CA ALA A 90 -2.48 -14.49 -2.08
C ALA A 90 -1.42 -15.22 -1.24
N THR A 91 -0.37 -15.73 -1.89
CA THR A 91 0.77 -16.37 -1.23
C THR A 91 1.51 -15.43 -0.29
N ILE A 92 1.70 -14.17 -0.72
CA ILE A 92 2.33 -13.14 0.11
C ILE A 92 1.50 -12.87 1.37
N SER A 93 0.18 -12.70 1.22
CA SER A 93 -0.72 -12.47 2.35
C SER A 93 -0.69 -13.61 3.36
N GLU A 94 -0.73 -14.85 2.88
CA GLU A 94 -0.67 -16.05 3.72
C GLU A 94 0.67 -16.13 4.47
N ALA A 95 1.79 -15.99 3.78
CA ALA A 95 3.10 -16.04 4.41
C ALA A 95 3.33 -14.87 5.39
N ALA A 96 2.82 -13.68 5.08
CA ALA A 96 2.90 -12.51 5.95
C ALA A 96 2.11 -12.68 7.24
N PHE A 97 0.95 -13.33 7.20
CA PHE A 97 0.24 -13.73 8.40
C PHE A 97 1.05 -14.75 9.21
N PHE A 98 1.50 -15.83 8.57
CA PHE A 98 2.24 -16.88 9.26
C PHE A 98 3.57 -16.43 9.86
N SER A 99 4.22 -15.43 9.27
CA SER A 99 5.46 -14.87 9.80
C SER A 99 5.23 -14.15 11.13
N VAL A 100 4.13 -13.40 11.27
CA VAL A 100 3.88 -12.59 12.46
C VAL A 100 2.89 -13.22 13.45
N ARG A 101 2.11 -14.23 13.10
CA ARG A 101 1.02 -14.71 13.99
C ARG A 101 1.44 -15.02 15.43
N HIS A 102 2.64 -15.56 15.64
CA HIS A 102 3.12 -15.98 16.97
C HIS A 102 3.35 -14.78 17.89
N ASN A 103 3.40 -13.58 17.32
CA ASN A 103 3.61 -12.30 17.97
C ASN A 103 2.32 -11.54 18.28
N TYR A 104 1.20 -11.96 17.68
CA TYR A 104 -0.11 -11.28 17.78
C TYR A 104 -1.18 -12.17 18.42
N LEU A 105 -1.01 -13.50 18.39
CA LEU A 105 -2.01 -14.46 18.87
C LEU A 105 -1.51 -15.21 20.12
N PRO A 106 -2.44 -15.83 20.88
CA PRO A 106 -2.07 -16.76 21.95
C PRO A 106 -1.22 -17.93 21.43
N PRO A 107 -0.35 -18.51 22.28
CA PRO A 107 -0.21 -18.23 23.70
C PRO A 107 0.68 -17.02 24.02
N SER A 108 1.40 -16.45 23.06
CA SER A 108 2.39 -15.38 23.32
C SER A 108 1.77 -14.04 23.74
N THR A 109 0.52 -13.82 23.36
CA THR A 109 -0.21 -12.58 23.60
C THR A 109 -1.54 -12.88 24.26
N SER A 110 -1.81 -12.24 25.40
CA SER A 110 -3.09 -12.35 26.11
C SER A 110 -4.18 -11.43 25.55
N ASP A 111 -3.80 -10.34 24.90
CA ASP A 111 -4.69 -9.39 24.24
C ASP A 111 -4.21 -9.09 22.79
N PRO A 112 -4.69 -9.86 21.80
CA PRO A 112 -4.34 -9.67 20.39
C PRO A 112 -4.66 -8.27 19.86
N VAL A 113 -5.71 -7.62 20.38
CA VAL A 113 -6.15 -6.30 19.91
C VAL A 113 -5.25 -5.20 20.45
N ALA A 114 -4.76 -5.32 21.69
CA ALA A 114 -3.74 -4.41 22.21
C ALA A 114 -2.41 -4.60 21.46
N ALA A 115 -1.94 -5.84 21.31
CA ALA A 115 -0.71 -6.12 20.57
C ALA A 115 -0.78 -5.59 19.13
N SER A 116 -1.93 -5.72 18.46
CA SER A 116 -2.06 -5.21 17.08
C SER A 116 -1.95 -3.71 16.95
N LYS A 117 -2.15 -2.94 18.04
CA LYS A 117 -1.99 -1.49 18.07
C LYS A 117 -0.55 -1.06 18.27
N GLU A 118 0.22 -1.83 19.03
CA GLU A 118 1.59 -1.50 19.44
C GLU A 118 2.64 -2.05 18.48
N ARG A 119 2.35 -3.16 17.81
CA ARG A 119 3.33 -3.84 16.96
C ARG A 119 3.42 -3.25 15.56
N GLU A 120 4.65 -3.11 15.11
CA GLU A 120 5.05 -2.47 13.86
C GLU A 120 6.00 -3.39 13.10
N ASP A 121 5.50 -4.56 12.73
CA ASP A 121 6.27 -5.59 12.05
C ASP A 121 6.34 -5.33 10.53
N VAL A 122 7.50 -5.64 9.94
CA VAL A 122 7.80 -5.53 8.51
C VAL A 122 8.30 -6.88 7.98
N LEU A 123 7.63 -7.46 7.01
CA LEU A 123 8.13 -8.60 6.26
C LEU A 123 8.91 -8.10 5.04
N VAL A 124 10.24 -8.25 5.07
CA VAL A 124 11.13 -7.90 3.97
C VAL A 124 11.33 -9.14 3.09
N ILE A 125 11.02 -9.03 1.81
CA ILE A 125 11.21 -10.05 0.77
C ILE A 125 12.29 -9.54 -0.18
N GLU A 126 13.43 -10.21 -0.17
CA GLU A 126 14.59 -9.83 -0.98
C GLU A 126 14.48 -10.45 -2.36
N LEU A 127 14.54 -9.61 -3.38
CA LEU A 127 14.42 -9.98 -4.78
C LEU A 127 15.72 -9.71 -5.54
N ARG A 128 15.90 -10.46 -6.62
CA ARG A 128 16.85 -10.12 -7.69
C ARG A 128 16.18 -10.21 -9.05
N THR A 129 16.66 -9.42 -10.00
CA THR A 129 16.26 -9.55 -11.40
C THR A 129 16.84 -10.85 -11.97
N ARG A 130 15.97 -11.63 -12.60
CA ARG A 130 16.33 -12.88 -13.27
C ARG A 130 17.30 -12.61 -14.42
N PRO A 131 18.29 -13.50 -14.68
CA PRO A 131 18.96 -13.52 -15.97
C PRO A 131 17.95 -13.57 -17.11
N ASN A 132 18.16 -12.77 -18.16
CA ASN A 132 17.24 -12.65 -19.30
C ASN A 132 15.82 -12.12 -18.95
N ALA A 133 15.67 -11.32 -17.88
CA ALA A 133 14.37 -10.74 -17.50
C ALA A 133 13.64 -9.99 -18.64
N HIS A 134 14.38 -9.41 -19.59
CA HIS A 134 13.81 -8.76 -20.78
C HIS A 134 12.97 -9.71 -21.67
N ARG A 135 13.23 -11.02 -21.63
CA ARG A 135 12.46 -12.05 -22.34
C ARG A 135 11.36 -12.67 -21.50
N ALA A 136 11.38 -12.46 -20.18
CA ALA A 136 10.39 -12.98 -19.26
C ALA A 136 9.15 -12.08 -19.22
N ARG A 137 8.00 -12.69 -18.95
CA ARG A 137 6.78 -11.93 -18.62
C ARG A 137 7.02 -11.07 -17.38
N PRO A 138 6.40 -9.88 -17.26
CA PRO A 138 6.63 -8.95 -16.14
C PRO A 138 6.59 -9.62 -14.76
N GLU A 139 5.60 -10.47 -14.52
CA GLU A 139 5.38 -11.19 -13.26
C GLU A 139 6.38 -12.32 -12.98
N LYS A 140 7.33 -12.58 -13.89
CA LYS A 140 8.40 -13.58 -13.74
C LYS A 140 9.81 -12.98 -13.88
N ARG A 141 9.92 -11.65 -13.88
CA ARG A 141 11.21 -10.95 -14.05
C ARG A 141 12.09 -11.00 -12.81
N PHE A 142 11.54 -11.34 -11.65
CA PHE A 142 12.24 -11.37 -10.38
C PHE A 142 12.19 -12.76 -9.78
N TYR A 143 13.19 -13.10 -8.97
CA TYR A 143 13.20 -14.28 -8.11
C TYR A 143 13.56 -13.86 -6.69
N VAL A 144 13.01 -14.56 -5.72
CA VAL A 144 13.21 -14.34 -4.30
C VAL A 144 14.52 -14.99 -3.86
N MET A 145 15.37 -14.20 -3.23
CA MET A 145 16.63 -14.63 -2.61
C MET A 145 16.43 -15.04 -1.15
N GLY A 146 15.56 -14.32 -0.44
CA GLY A 146 15.38 -14.45 1.00
C GLY A 146 14.16 -13.69 1.49
N ALA A 147 13.85 -13.91 2.77
CA ALA A 147 12.83 -13.15 3.49
C ALA A 147 13.18 -13.08 4.98
N GLN A 148 12.84 -11.97 5.64
CA GLN A 148 13.05 -11.78 7.07
C GLN A 148 12.02 -10.83 7.67
N LEU A 149 11.86 -10.91 9.00
CA LEU A 149 11.04 -9.98 9.76
C LEU A 149 11.92 -8.90 10.38
N GLU A 150 11.44 -7.68 10.27
CA GLU A 150 12.04 -6.44 10.78
C GLU A 150 11.00 -5.63 11.53
N THR A 151 11.43 -4.54 12.17
CA THR A 151 10.54 -3.52 12.73
C THR A 151 10.61 -2.24 11.90
N PHE A 152 9.66 -1.33 12.11
CA PHE A 152 9.67 -0.04 11.42
C PHE A 152 10.96 0.73 11.68
N SER A 153 11.38 0.81 12.94
CA SER A 153 12.59 1.51 13.36
C SER A 153 13.90 0.88 12.87
N SER A 154 13.92 -0.43 12.56
CA SER A 154 15.11 -1.08 12.01
C SER A 154 15.21 -0.95 10.50
N PHE A 155 14.07 -0.99 9.80
CA PHE A 155 14.04 -1.07 8.34
C PHE A 155 13.88 0.28 7.64
N PHE A 156 12.98 1.15 8.11
CA PHE A 156 12.68 2.41 7.44
C PHE A 156 13.51 3.56 8.03
N PRO A 157 13.99 4.50 7.20
CA PRO A 157 14.60 5.72 7.69
C PRO A 157 13.55 6.60 8.39
N GLU A 158 13.99 7.46 9.31
CA GLU A 158 13.11 8.25 10.20
C GLU A 158 12.08 9.08 9.42
N GLU A 159 12.50 9.68 8.30
CA GLU A 159 11.63 10.49 7.43
C GLU A 159 10.49 9.71 6.75
N LYS A 160 10.52 8.37 6.80
CA LYS A 160 9.49 7.49 6.24
C LYS A 160 8.56 6.89 7.29
N LEU A 161 8.89 6.99 8.58
CA LEU A 161 8.13 6.33 9.65
C LEU A 161 6.68 6.80 9.71
N ASP A 162 6.43 8.12 9.71
CA ASP A 162 5.08 8.68 9.75
C ASP A 162 4.20 8.18 8.58
N GLU A 163 4.78 8.12 7.38
CA GLU A 163 4.11 7.62 6.18
C GLU A 163 3.73 6.14 6.35
N MET A 164 4.66 5.32 6.86
CA MET A 164 4.44 3.89 7.05
C MET A 164 3.44 3.62 8.18
N HIS A 165 3.50 4.37 9.29
CA HIS A 165 2.53 4.27 10.39
C HIS A 165 1.13 4.58 9.91
N LEU A 166 0.97 5.62 9.09
CA LEU A 166 -0.31 5.97 8.50
C LEU A 166 -0.83 4.85 7.59
N ARG A 167 0.01 4.26 6.73
CA ARG A 167 -0.38 3.13 5.86
C ARG A 167 -0.83 1.91 6.66
N LEU A 168 -0.07 1.53 7.69
CA LEU A 168 -0.37 0.38 8.54
C LEU A 168 -1.69 0.58 9.29
N ARG A 169 -1.85 1.74 9.94
CA ARG A 169 -3.07 2.11 10.67
C ARG A 169 -4.29 2.09 9.76
N ASN A 170 -4.22 2.74 8.59
CA ASN A 170 -5.35 2.79 7.65
C ASN A 170 -5.75 1.39 7.18
N CYS A 171 -4.77 0.53 6.84
CA CYS A 171 -5.05 -0.84 6.43
C CYS A 171 -5.73 -1.65 7.54
N ARG A 172 -5.26 -1.52 8.78
CA ARG A 172 -5.85 -2.16 9.95
C ARG A 172 -7.27 -1.68 10.23
N GLU A 173 -7.51 -0.38 10.19
CA GLU A 173 -8.83 0.23 10.41
C GLU A 173 -9.84 -0.20 9.33
N GLU A 174 -9.43 -0.17 8.06
CA GLU A 174 -10.25 -0.63 6.93
C GLU A 174 -10.62 -2.11 7.08
N ALA A 175 -9.64 -2.97 7.39
CA ALA A 175 -9.90 -4.39 7.62
C ALA A 175 -10.82 -4.60 8.84
N THR A 176 -10.60 -3.85 9.91
CA THR A 176 -11.41 -3.94 11.13
C THR A 176 -12.87 -3.57 10.87
N ALA A 177 -13.10 -2.50 10.09
CA ALA A 177 -14.44 -2.06 9.73
C ALA A 177 -15.21 -3.08 8.88
N HIS A 178 -14.53 -3.93 8.11
CA HIS A 178 -15.17 -4.85 7.17
C HIS A 178 -15.18 -6.31 7.63
N ARG A 179 -14.26 -6.72 8.49
CA ARG A 179 -14.06 -8.13 8.83
C ARG A 179 -13.97 -8.42 10.32
N GLY A 180 -14.05 -7.41 11.18
CA GLY A 180 -13.87 -7.55 12.63
C GLY A 180 -12.40 -7.37 13.06
N PRO A 181 -12.07 -7.60 14.35
CA PRO A 181 -10.76 -7.30 14.90
C PRO A 181 -9.60 -7.82 14.04
N SER A 182 -8.78 -6.90 13.54
CA SER A 182 -7.73 -7.20 12.56
C SER A 182 -6.38 -6.64 13.01
N GLY A 183 -5.30 -7.34 12.65
CA GLY A 183 -3.93 -6.85 12.67
C GLY A 183 -3.48 -6.49 11.26
N ALA A 184 -2.30 -5.88 11.15
CA ALA A 184 -1.68 -5.62 9.86
C ALA A 184 -0.16 -5.73 9.97
N VAL A 185 0.49 -6.02 8.85
CA VAL A 185 1.95 -6.08 8.68
C VAL A 185 2.31 -5.35 7.38
N ILE A 186 3.44 -4.67 7.35
CA ILE A 186 3.97 -4.11 6.10
C ILE A 186 4.80 -5.17 5.39
N VAL A 187 4.54 -5.41 4.12
CA VAL A 187 5.38 -6.24 3.26
C VAL A 187 6.19 -5.35 2.33
N VAL A 188 7.51 -5.53 2.31
CA VAL A 188 8.43 -4.80 1.44
C VAL A 188 9.13 -5.77 0.51
N PHE A 189 9.01 -5.53 -0.79
CA PHE A 189 9.83 -6.18 -1.80
C PHE A 189 11.06 -5.31 -2.05
N SER A 190 12.24 -5.77 -1.63
CA SER A 190 13.51 -5.08 -1.87
C SER A 190 14.23 -5.70 -3.06
N LEU A 191 14.35 -4.96 -4.16
CA LEU A 191 15.12 -5.41 -5.32
C LEU A 191 16.61 -5.09 -5.11
N ASN A 192 17.41 -6.13 -4.92
CA ASN A 192 18.83 -6.04 -4.60
C ASN A 192 19.70 -6.28 -5.86
N ASP A 193 19.48 -5.48 -6.89
CA ASP A 193 20.28 -5.47 -8.11
C ASP A 193 21.42 -4.43 -8.02
N PRO A 194 22.52 -4.59 -8.77
CA PRO A 194 23.54 -3.54 -8.88
C PRO A 194 22.92 -2.23 -9.37
N ASP A 195 23.28 -1.12 -8.73
CA ASP A 195 22.91 0.26 -9.10
C ASP A 195 21.42 0.61 -9.02
N ILE A 196 20.59 -0.28 -8.49
CA ILE A 196 19.14 -0.09 -8.42
C ILE A 196 18.67 -0.39 -7.01
N GLU A 197 18.26 0.67 -6.32
CA GLU A 197 17.47 0.55 -5.11
C GLU A 197 16.01 0.77 -5.50
N LEU A 198 15.25 -0.32 -5.54
CA LEU A 198 13.82 -0.29 -5.87
C LEU A 198 13.05 -1.10 -4.84
N MET A 199 12.08 -0.44 -4.21
CA MET A 199 11.20 -1.07 -3.24
C MET A 199 9.74 -0.97 -3.67
N ASN A 200 8.99 -2.03 -3.43
CA ASN A 200 7.52 -1.99 -3.47
C ASN A 200 6.96 -2.34 -2.10
N VAL A 201 6.11 -1.47 -1.56
CA VAL A 201 5.55 -1.60 -0.21
C VAL A 201 4.05 -1.86 -0.31
N MET A 202 3.58 -2.92 0.34
CA MET A 202 2.15 -3.21 0.46
C MET A 202 1.78 -3.59 1.89
N PRO A 203 0.73 -3.00 2.48
CA PRO A 203 0.21 -3.49 3.75
C PRO A 203 -0.62 -4.76 3.54
N VAL A 204 -0.55 -5.68 4.49
CA VAL A 204 -1.38 -6.88 4.56
C VAL A 204 -2.10 -6.90 5.90
N ALA A 205 -3.43 -6.93 5.86
CA ALA A 205 -4.25 -7.15 7.05
C ALA A 205 -4.59 -8.63 7.23
N PHE A 206 -4.72 -9.05 8.48
CA PHE A 206 -5.12 -10.40 8.88
C PHE A 206 -6.08 -10.33 10.07
N LEU A 207 -6.90 -11.35 10.25
CA LEU A 207 -7.84 -11.43 11.37
C LEU A 207 -7.11 -11.83 12.65
N LEU A 208 -7.60 -11.33 13.79
CA LEU A 208 -7.10 -11.66 15.11
C LEU A 208 -7.95 -12.75 15.80
N ASP A 209 -8.85 -13.39 15.08
CA ASP A 209 -9.62 -14.51 15.60
C ASP A 209 -8.75 -15.79 15.64
N GLN A 210 -9.02 -16.64 16.62
CA GLN A 210 -8.23 -17.86 16.88
C GLN A 210 -8.66 -19.05 16.00
N SER A 211 -9.38 -18.79 14.91
CA SER A 211 -9.98 -19.83 14.07
C SER A 211 -8.93 -20.65 13.30
N ASP A 212 -7.77 -20.07 13.01
CA ASP A 212 -6.71 -20.69 12.19
C ASP A 212 -5.46 -21.16 12.98
N VAL A 213 -5.60 -21.44 14.28
CA VAL A 213 -4.46 -21.72 15.18
C VAL A 213 -3.81 -23.10 14.97
N GLU A 214 -4.46 -24.04 14.27
CA GLU A 214 -3.99 -25.43 14.22
C GLU A 214 -2.65 -25.64 13.48
N GLU A 215 -2.15 -24.68 12.71
CA GLU A 215 -0.96 -24.88 11.87
C GLU A 215 0.30 -24.16 12.36
N LEU A 216 0.52 -24.05 13.68
CA LEU A 216 1.65 -23.28 14.28
C LEU A 216 3.06 -23.65 13.78
N GLY A 217 3.24 -24.79 13.10
CA GLY A 217 4.53 -25.29 12.64
C GLY A 217 4.89 -25.08 11.16
N ARG A 218 4.07 -24.40 10.34
CA ARG A 218 4.40 -24.25 8.91
C ARG A 218 5.67 -23.40 8.71
N PRO A 219 6.69 -23.91 7.98
CA PRO A 219 7.92 -23.17 7.66
C PRO A 219 7.60 -22.08 6.61
N TRP A 220 7.07 -20.95 7.08
CA TRP A 220 6.50 -19.89 6.22
C TRP A 220 7.52 -19.32 5.24
N LYS A 221 8.80 -19.27 5.64
CA LYS A 221 9.88 -18.69 4.83
C LYS A 221 10.20 -19.60 3.64
N GLU A 222 10.37 -20.89 3.88
CA GLU A 222 10.59 -21.91 2.86
C GLU A 222 9.40 -22.01 1.92
N PHE A 223 8.18 -21.98 2.47
CA PHE A 223 6.94 -21.93 1.70
C PHE A 223 6.90 -20.71 0.77
N LEU A 224 7.15 -19.52 1.31
CA LEU A 224 7.14 -18.27 0.54
C LEU A 224 8.17 -18.31 -0.60
N ILE A 225 9.42 -18.64 -0.29
CA ILE A 225 10.51 -18.68 -1.29
C ILE A 225 10.18 -19.69 -2.38
N HIS A 226 9.73 -20.90 -2.01
CA HIS A 226 9.35 -21.93 -2.97
C HIS A 226 8.22 -21.46 -3.90
N MET A 227 7.15 -20.91 -3.32
CA MET A 227 5.96 -20.52 -4.07
C MET A 227 6.20 -19.32 -4.99
N LEU A 228 7.02 -18.35 -4.57
CA LEU A 228 7.36 -17.18 -5.38
C LEU A 228 8.38 -17.49 -6.49
N ASN A 229 9.23 -18.50 -6.31
CA ASN A 229 10.21 -18.91 -7.33
C ASN A 229 9.70 -19.96 -8.32
N ARG A 230 8.47 -20.47 -8.12
CA ARG A 230 7.91 -21.55 -8.93
C ARG A 230 7.83 -21.17 -10.42
N GLY A 231 8.53 -21.94 -11.25
CA GLY A 231 8.59 -21.72 -12.71
C GLY A 231 9.41 -20.48 -13.11
N ILE A 232 10.35 -20.06 -12.25
CA ILE A 232 11.34 -19.01 -12.46
C ILE A 232 12.77 -19.55 -12.27
N VAL A 233 12.99 -20.40 -11.27
CA VAL A 233 14.26 -21.10 -11.09
C VAL A 233 14.01 -22.55 -11.49
N GLU A 234 14.47 -22.92 -12.69
CA GLU A 234 14.50 -24.29 -13.23
C GLU A 234 15.93 -24.61 -13.63
#